data_AF-A0A845JUZ9-F1
#
_entry.id   AF-A0A845JUZ9-F1
#
_cell.length_a   1.000
_cell.length_b   1.000
_cell.length_c   1.000
_cell.angle_alpha   90.00
_cell.angle_beta   90.00
_cell.angle_gamma   90.00
#
_symmetry.space_group_name_H-M   'P 1'
#
loop_
_entity.id
_entity.type
_entity.pdbx_description
1 polymer ?
#
loop_
_entity_poly.entity_id
_entity_poly.type
_entity_poly.pdbx_seq_one_letter_code
_entity_poly.pdbx_strand_id
1 'polypeptide(L)'
;MKNLFENWRRFMSEDDKTDAQIASAREKSMRKGMNALLEDEPSSEDVKKAINVKLDKEGGAAGLDPLVDAAKKIDPDITEDEVKQMLKAMSNVDQHEEGDYVDKAQLEEAATVYLEAKQVAEGTIQEKDDRCTRLAKQSYDVWPSAYASGAVVKCRQGKIWKDRK
;
A
#
# COMPACT_ATOMS: atom_id res chain seq x y z
N MET A 1 -59.08 -49.36 -12.17
CA MET A 1 -59.32 -48.24 -11.24
C MET A 1 -58.14 -47.91 -10.30
N LYS A 2 -56.96 -48.56 -10.40
CA LYS A 2 -55.82 -48.24 -9.52
C LYS A 2 -54.99 -47.02 -9.99
N ASN A 3 -54.92 -46.76 -11.30
CA ASN A 3 -54.11 -45.66 -11.84
C ASN A 3 -54.74 -44.26 -11.67
N LEU A 4 -56.06 -44.16 -11.48
CA LEU A 4 -56.72 -42.86 -11.32
C LEU A 4 -56.51 -42.30 -9.91
N PHE A 5 -56.51 -43.18 -8.91
CA PHE A 5 -56.34 -42.80 -7.51
C PHE A 5 -54.88 -42.45 -7.17
N GLU A 6 -53.91 -43.13 -7.80
CA GLU A 6 -52.49 -42.76 -7.69
C GLU A 6 -52.18 -41.44 -8.41
N ASN A 7 -52.77 -41.18 -9.59
CA ASN A 7 -52.62 -39.89 -10.26
C ASN A 7 -53.29 -38.74 -9.50
N TRP A 8 -54.47 -38.97 -8.93
CA TRP A 8 -55.17 -37.95 -8.14
C TRP A 8 -54.46 -37.66 -6.82
N ARG A 9 -53.87 -38.68 -6.18
CA ARG A 9 -53.03 -38.52 -4.97
C ARG A 9 -51.72 -37.80 -5.28
N ARG A 10 -51.13 -38.03 -6.45
CA ARG A 10 -49.92 -37.33 -6.91
C ARG A 10 -50.21 -35.86 -7.23
N PHE A 11 -51.33 -35.59 -7.90
CA PHE A 11 -51.83 -34.24 -8.18
C PHE A 11 -52.15 -33.45 -6.90
N MET A 12 -52.85 -34.06 -5.93
CA MET A 12 -53.14 -33.42 -4.65
C MET A 12 -51.90 -33.25 -3.75
N SER A 13 -50.81 -33.98 -4.02
CA SER A 13 -49.55 -33.85 -3.29
C SER A 13 -48.60 -32.79 -3.89
N GLU A 14 -48.90 -32.25 -5.07
CA GLU A 14 -48.13 -31.19 -5.73
C GLU A 14 -48.56 -29.77 -5.29
N ASP A 15 -49.75 -29.63 -4.69
CA ASP A 15 -50.32 -28.37 -4.17
C ASP A 15 -50.20 -28.20 -2.63
N ASP A 16 -49.47 -29.08 -1.94
CA ASP A 16 -49.19 -28.96 -0.49
C ASP A 16 -47.92 -28.13 -0.20
N LYS A 17 -47.61 -27.12 -1.02
CA LYS A 17 -46.72 -26.06 -0.54
C LYS A 17 -47.52 -25.29 0.50
N THR A 18 -47.31 -25.61 1.76
CA THR A 18 -47.91 -24.88 2.88
C THR A 18 -47.74 -23.38 2.65
N ASP A 19 -48.69 -22.56 3.11
CA ASP A 19 -48.60 -21.10 2.98
C ASP A 19 -47.24 -20.56 3.45
N ALA A 20 -46.63 -21.24 4.43
CA ALA A 20 -45.27 -21.01 4.90
C ALA A 20 -44.17 -21.25 3.84
N GLN A 21 -44.27 -22.31 3.03
CA GLN A 21 -43.33 -22.57 1.94
C GLN A 21 -43.46 -21.54 0.81
N ILE A 22 -44.68 -21.15 0.45
CA ILE A 22 -44.93 -20.10 -0.56
C ILE A 22 -44.42 -18.74 -0.05
N ALA A 23 -44.69 -18.40 1.21
CA ALA A 23 -44.16 -17.21 1.86
C ALA A 23 -42.62 -17.20 1.89
N SER A 24 -41.99 -18.32 2.25
CA SER A 24 -40.52 -18.43 2.28
C SER A 24 -39.88 -18.32 0.89
N ALA A 25 -40.55 -18.83 -0.15
CA ALA A 25 -40.08 -18.73 -1.52
C ALA A 25 -40.21 -17.29 -2.05
N ARG A 26 -41.32 -16.61 -1.72
CA ARG A 26 -41.54 -15.19 -2.05
C ARG A 26 -40.58 -14.28 -1.28
N GLU A 27 -40.30 -14.56 -0.01
CA GLU A 27 -39.29 -13.85 0.78
C GLU A 27 -37.88 -14.06 0.22
N LYS A 28 -37.51 -15.28 -0.18
CA LYS A 28 -36.24 -15.55 -0.88
C LYS A 28 -36.15 -14.82 -2.21
N SER A 29 -37.24 -14.77 -2.97
CA SER A 29 -37.30 -14.03 -4.24
C SER A 29 -37.21 -12.51 -4.03
N MET A 30 -37.89 -11.99 -2.99
CA MET A 30 -37.83 -10.57 -2.60
C MET A 30 -36.44 -10.22 -2.08
N ARG A 31 -35.81 -11.05 -1.24
CA ARG A 31 -34.43 -10.86 -0.79
C ARG A 31 -33.44 -10.91 -1.93
N LYS A 32 -33.63 -11.83 -2.89
CA LYS A 32 -32.78 -11.90 -4.10
C LYS A 32 -32.95 -10.66 -4.98
N GLY A 33 -34.18 -10.19 -5.18
CA GLY A 33 -34.46 -8.95 -5.91
C GLY A 33 -33.98 -7.70 -5.18
N MET A 34 -34.05 -7.68 -3.85
CA MET A 34 -33.60 -6.59 -3.01
C MET A 34 -32.08 -6.56 -2.87
N ASN A 35 -31.40 -7.71 -2.82
CA ASN A 35 -29.93 -7.77 -2.95
C ASN A 35 -29.49 -7.31 -4.34
N ALA A 36 -30.17 -7.74 -5.40
CA ALA A 36 -29.88 -7.25 -6.75
C ALA A 36 -30.17 -5.74 -6.94
N LEU A 37 -30.90 -5.10 -6.01
CA LEU A 37 -31.17 -3.66 -5.97
C LEU A 37 -30.27 -2.92 -4.95
N LEU A 38 -29.68 -3.64 -3.99
CA LEU A 38 -28.76 -3.16 -2.96
C LEU A 38 -27.28 -3.50 -3.27
N GLU A 39 -27.01 -4.05 -4.45
CA GLU A 39 -25.66 -4.32 -4.97
C GLU A 39 -25.07 -3.13 -5.75
N ASP A 40 -25.78 -2.01 -5.85
CA ASP A 40 -25.35 -0.82 -6.61
C ASP A 40 -24.70 0.27 -5.73
N GLU A 41 -24.51 0.06 -4.43
CA GLU A 41 -23.75 0.99 -3.59
C GLU A 41 -22.25 0.64 -3.74
N PRO A 42 -21.44 1.43 -4.47
CA PRO A 42 -20.02 1.18 -4.58
C PRO A 42 -19.42 1.20 -3.17
N SER A 43 -18.95 0.03 -2.73
CA SER A 43 -18.37 -0.07 -1.40
C SER A 43 -17.20 0.90 -1.30
N SER A 44 -17.07 1.60 -0.17
CA SER A 44 -15.94 2.51 0.07
C SER A 44 -14.57 1.85 -0.16
N GLU A 45 -14.51 0.52 -0.13
CA GLU A 45 -13.32 -0.26 -0.47
C GLU A 45 -12.97 -0.23 -1.95
N ASP A 46 -13.94 -0.20 -2.85
CA ASP A 46 -13.68 -0.22 -4.29
C ASP A 46 -13.17 1.14 -4.78
N VAL A 47 -13.65 2.22 -4.18
CA VAL A 47 -13.08 3.57 -4.35
C VAL A 47 -11.64 3.63 -3.81
N LYS A 48 -11.37 3.08 -2.61
CA LYS A 48 -10.00 3.00 -2.06
C LYS A 48 -9.05 2.20 -2.94
N LYS A 49 -9.51 1.06 -3.49
CA LYS A 49 -8.73 0.25 -4.43
C LYS A 49 -8.45 1.03 -5.72
N ALA A 50 -9.45 1.72 -6.26
CA ALA A 50 -9.28 2.54 -7.46
C ALA A 50 -8.26 3.68 -7.26
N ILE A 51 -8.27 4.31 -6.08
CA ILE A 51 -7.29 5.33 -5.68
C ILE A 51 -5.89 4.74 -5.62
N ASN A 52 -5.67 3.61 -4.93
CA ASN A 52 -4.36 2.96 -4.87
C ASN A 52 -3.85 2.56 -6.27
N VAL A 53 -4.70 1.97 -7.11
CA VAL A 53 -4.36 1.62 -8.49
C VAL A 53 -3.96 2.85 -9.32
N LYS A 54 -4.49 4.03 -8.99
CA LYS A 54 -4.09 5.28 -9.64
C LYS A 54 -2.76 5.80 -9.12
N LEU A 55 -2.56 5.81 -7.81
CA LEU A 55 -1.27 6.16 -7.22
C LEU A 55 -0.15 5.29 -7.80
N ASP A 56 -0.37 3.97 -7.93
CA ASP A 56 0.60 3.06 -8.55
C ASP A 56 0.94 3.42 -10.00
N LYS A 57 -0.07 3.82 -10.79
CA LYS A 57 0.13 4.20 -12.20
C LYS A 57 0.86 5.53 -12.37
N GLU A 58 0.68 6.45 -11.43
CA GLU A 58 1.35 7.75 -11.41
C GLU A 58 2.71 7.71 -10.68
N GLY A 59 3.15 6.52 -10.22
CA GLY A 59 4.47 6.35 -9.59
C GLY A 59 4.49 6.70 -8.10
N GLY A 60 3.39 6.51 -7.40
CA GLY A 60 3.25 6.67 -5.96
C GLY A 60 2.79 8.06 -5.52
N ALA A 61 2.65 9.02 -6.42
CA ALA A 61 2.17 10.36 -6.13
C ALA A 61 1.16 10.85 -7.18
N ALA A 62 0.05 11.45 -6.74
CA ALA A 62 -0.93 12.04 -7.64
C ALA A 62 -1.57 13.29 -7.03
N GLY A 63 -1.92 14.25 -7.89
CA GLY A 63 -2.78 15.37 -7.51
C GLY A 63 -4.21 14.91 -7.16
N LEU A 64 -5.01 15.81 -6.59
CA LEU A 64 -6.39 15.51 -6.19
C LEU A 64 -7.28 15.14 -7.39
N ASP A 65 -7.22 15.92 -8.48
CA ASP A 65 -8.14 15.77 -9.62
C ASP A 65 -8.08 14.36 -10.24
N PRO A 66 -6.88 13.77 -10.53
CA PRO A 66 -6.78 12.38 -10.97
C PRO A 66 -7.44 11.35 -10.05
N LEU A 67 -7.41 11.58 -8.73
CA LEU A 67 -7.99 10.70 -7.73
C LEU A 67 -9.50 10.85 -7.69
N VAL A 68 -10.00 12.09 -7.76
CA VAL A 68 -11.43 12.40 -7.85
C VAL A 68 -12.01 11.81 -9.13
N ASP A 69 -11.33 11.95 -10.27
CA ASP A 69 -11.76 11.38 -11.56
C ASP A 69 -11.78 9.84 -11.54
N ALA A 70 -10.93 9.22 -10.73
CA ALA A 70 -10.93 7.78 -10.55
C ALA A 70 -12.05 7.32 -9.63
N ALA A 71 -12.32 8.07 -8.56
CA ALA A 71 -13.43 7.83 -7.67
C ALA A 71 -14.77 7.99 -8.41
N LYS A 72 -14.94 9.07 -9.19
CA LYS A 72 -16.13 9.35 -10.01
C LYS A 72 -16.45 8.27 -11.06
N LYS A 73 -15.47 7.46 -11.47
CA LYS A 73 -15.69 6.33 -12.38
C LYS A 73 -16.33 5.13 -11.70
N ILE A 74 -16.17 5.02 -10.39
CA ILE A 74 -16.74 3.95 -9.57
C ILE A 74 -18.05 4.43 -8.94
N ASP A 75 -18.03 5.64 -8.41
CA ASP A 75 -19.17 6.31 -7.79
C ASP A 75 -19.38 7.70 -8.41
N PRO A 76 -20.31 7.85 -9.37
CA PRO A 76 -20.57 9.12 -10.04
C PRO A 76 -21.00 10.26 -9.11
N ASP A 77 -21.57 9.94 -7.94
CA ASP A 77 -22.16 10.91 -7.03
C ASP A 77 -21.16 11.41 -5.96
N ILE A 78 -19.93 10.87 -5.95
CA ILE A 78 -18.92 11.23 -4.96
C ILE A 78 -18.42 12.68 -5.11
N THR A 79 -18.40 13.39 -3.99
CA THR A 79 -17.88 14.75 -3.90
C THR A 79 -16.38 14.77 -3.62
N GLU A 80 -15.70 15.86 -4.00
CA GLU A 80 -14.26 16.02 -3.74
C GLU A 80 -13.92 15.97 -2.25
N ASP A 81 -14.81 16.46 -1.39
CA ASP A 81 -14.60 16.49 0.06
C ASP A 81 -14.72 15.11 0.69
N GLU A 82 -15.60 14.25 0.16
CA GLU A 82 -15.69 12.85 0.57
C GLU A 82 -14.41 12.10 0.18
N VAL A 83 -13.88 12.33 -1.02
CA VAL A 83 -12.58 11.77 -1.44
C VAL A 83 -11.46 12.23 -0.49
N LYS A 84 -11.42 13.52 -0.12
CA LYS A 84 -10.44 14.04 0.85
C LYS A 84 -10.59 13.40 2.23
N GLN A 85 -11.82 13.19 2.71
CA GLN A 85 -12.06 12.51 3.98
C GLN A 85 -11.60 11.05 3.94
N MET A 86 -11.85 10.36 2.82
CA MET A 86 -11.39 8.99 2.61
C MET A 86 -9.87 8.91 2.59
N LEU A 87 -9.20 9.82 1.87
CA LEU A 87 -7.73 9.90 1.81
C LEU A 87 -7.12 10.19 3.18
N LYS A 88 -7.72 11.06 3.99
CA LYS A 88 -7.30 11.32 5.38
C LYS A 88 -7.51 10.13 6.31
N ALA A 89 -8.51 9.30 6.03
CA ALA A 89 -8.77 8.07 6.78
C ALA A 89 -7.83 6.92 6.40
N MET A 90 -7.18 7.00 5.23
CA MET A 90 -6.18 6.03 4.78
C MET A 90 -4.85 6.30 5.47
N SER A 91 -4.37 5.34 6.26
CA SER A 91 -3.07 5.47 6.96
C SER A 91 -1.87 5.42 6.01
N ASN A 92 -2.04 4.86 4.82
CA ASN A 92 -0.98 4.67 3.83
C ASN A 92 -0.83 5.87 2.88
N VAL A 93 -1.72 6.87 2.90
CA VAL A 93 -1.64 8.03 2.00
C VAL A 93 -1.42 9.30 2.82
N ASP A 94 -0.42 10.10 2.45
CA ASP A 94 -0.16 11.42 3.03
C ASP A 94 -0.37 12.52 2.00
N GLN A 95 -0.76 13.70 2.48
CA GLN A 95 -0.78 14.91 1.67
C GLN A 95 0.54 15.68 1.84
N HIS A 96 1.22 15.97 0.73
CA HIS A 96 2.41 16.80 0.69
C HIS A 96 2.05 18.29 0.82
N GLU A 97 3.01 19.15 1.18
CA GLU A 97 2.80 20.60 1.36
C GLU A 97 2.27 21.30 0.09
N GLU A 98 2.57 20.72 -1.08
CA GLU A 98 2.14 21.20 -2.39
C GLU A 98 0.74 20.68 -2.80
N GLY A 99 0.09 19.88 -1.96
CA GLY A 99 -1.28 19.40 -2.15
C GLY A 99 -1.39 18.02 -2.81
N ASP A 100 -0.28 17.43 -3.26
CA ASP A 100 -0.24 16.08 -3.83
C ASP A 100 -0.43 15.00 -2.77
N TYR A 101 -1.00 13.87 -3.16
CA TYR A 101 -1.19 12.69 -2.32
C TYR A 101 -0.14 11.63 -2.64
N VAL A 102 0.54 11.12 -1.62
CA VAL A 102 1.68 10.21 -1.74
C VAL A 102 1.41 8.92 -0.98
N ASP A 103 1.69 7.78 -1.60
CA ASP A 103 1.68 6.48 -0.95
C ASP A 103 2.93 6.28 -0.07
N LYS A 104 2.73 6.25 1.25
CA LYS A 104 3.81 6.05 2.23
C LYS A 104 4.43 4.67 2.17
N ALA A 105 3.71 3.66 1.68
CA ALA A 105 4.22 2.29 1.65
C ALA A 105 5.54 2.22 0.85
N GLN A 106 5.60 2.90 -0.30
CA GLN A 106 6.80 2.94 -1.13
C GLN A 106 7.92 3.78 -0.51
N LEU A 107 7.59 4.80 0.29
CA LEU A 107 8.57 5.64 0.98
C LEU A 107 9.24 4.90 2.15
N GLU A 108 8.51 4.11 2.93
CA GLU A 108 9.08 3.32 4.04
C GLU A 108 10.03 2.24 3.53
N GLU A 109 9.70 1.58 2.42
CA GLU A 109 10.57 0.59 1.77
C GLU A 109 11.86 1.23 1.24
N ALA A 110 11.76 2.40 0.57
CA ALA A 110 12.94 3.11 0.10
C ALA A 110 13.83 3.62 1.25
N ALA A 111 13.21 4.07 2.36
CA ALA A 111 13.93 4.59 3.52
C ALA A 111 14.71 3.50 4.26
N THR A 112 14.13 2.30 4.41
CA THR A 112 14.79 1.17 5.09
C THR A 112 16.03 0.71 4.31
N VAL A 113 15.95 0.57 2.99
CA VAL A 113 17.09 0.24 2.12
C VAL A 113 18.22 1.28 2.24
N TYR A 114 17.87 2.57 2.29
CA TYR A 114 18.87 3.64 2.45
C TYR A 114 19.55 3.59 3.83
N LEU A 115 18.80 3.34 4.91
CA LEU A 115 19.33 3.23 6.26
C LEU A 115 20.24 2.01 6.41
N GLU A 116 19.87 0.87 5.85
CA GLU A 116 20.71 -0.33 5.82
C GLU A 116 22.01 -0.09 5.05
N ALA A 117 21.93 0.52 3.86
CA ALA A 117 23.12 0.89 3.08
C ALA A 117 24.05 1.84 3.84
N LYS A 118 23.49 2.81 4.56
CA LYS A 118 24.25 3.75 5.40
C LYS A 118 24.94 3.04 6.57
N GLN A 119 24.23 2.14 7.27
CA GLN A 119 24.81 1.36 8.36
C GLN A 119 25.95 0.45 7.89
N VAL A 120 25.90 -0.10 6.68
CA VAL A 120 27.01 -0.89 6.11
C VAL A 120 28.22 0.01 5.77
N ALA A 121 27.98 1.21 5.26
CA ALA A 121 29.05 2.19 5.00
C ALA A 121 29.73 2.68 6.29
N GLU A 122 28.99 2.79 7.39
CA GLU A 122 29.54 3.19 8.70
C GLU A 122 30.04 2.00 9.54
N GLY A 123 29.49 0.79 9.35
CA GLY A 123 29.75 -0.41 10.14
C GLY A 123 30.94 -1.25 9.69
N THR A 124 31.45 -1.03 8.48
CA THR A 124 32.67 -1.69 7.97
C THR A 124 33.97 -1.16 8.63
N ILE A 125 33.86 -0.20 9.55
CA ILE A 125 34.96 0.43 10.31
C ILE A 125 35.29 -0.33 11.62
N GLN A 126 34.94 -1.63 11.72
CA GLN A 126 35.31 -2.46 12.88
C GLN A 126 36.52 -3.38 12.62
N GLU A 127 37.09 -3.38 11.41
CA GLU A 127 38.47 -3.80 11.26
C GLU A 127 39.36 -2.79 11.99
N LYS A 128 40.30 -3.27 12.82
CA LYS A 128 41.21 -2.42 13.60
C LYS A 128 41.85 -1.39 12.66
N ASP A 129 41.41 -0.14 12.77
CA ASP A 129 41.97 0.97 11.99
C ASP A 129 43.49 0.92 12.07
N ASP A 130 44.15 0.80 10.91
CA ASP A 130 45.60 0.80 10.86
C ASP A 130 46.15 2.14 11.38
N ARG A 131 47.42 2.16 11.81
CA ARG A 131 48.06 3.37 12.33
C ARG A 131 47.85 4.57 11.40
N CYS A 132 47.91 4.36 10.08
CA CYS A 132 47.71 5.40 9.09
C CYS A 132 46.28 5.94 9.04
N THR A 133 45.25 5.09 9.16
CA THR A 133 43.85 5.52 9.25
C THR A 133 43.58 6.34 10.51
N ARG A 134 44.13 5.93 11.66
CA ARG A 134 44.00 6.70 12.91
C ARG A 134 44.65 8.08 12.81
N LEU A 135 45.85 8.16 12.23
CA LEU A 135 46.53 9.44 12.00
C LEU A 135 45.80 10.34 10.99
N ALA A 136 45.21 9.75 9.95
CA ALA A 136 44.40 10.48 9.00
C ALA A 136 43.13 11.04 9.64
N LYS A 137 42.38 10.23 10.40
CA LYS A 137 41.19 10.69 11.15
C LYS A 137 41.53 11.79 12.17
N GLN A 138 42.74 11.81 12.73
CA GLN A 138 43.19 12.89 13.63
C GLN A 138 43.62 14.16 12.88
N SER A 139 44.07 14.04 11.62
CA SER A 139 44.61 15.16 10.84
C SER A 139 43.56 15.85 9.96
N TYR A 140 42.40 15.22 9.75
CA TYR A 140 41.35 15.72 8.86
C TYR A 140 39.98 15.66 9.55
N ASP A 141 39.21 16.75 9.43
CA ASP A 141 37.92 16.89 10.12
C ASP A 141 36.79 16.06 9.49
N VAL A 142 36.90 15.71 8.21
CA VAL A 142 35.86 14.98 7.45
C VAL A 142 36.39 13.63 6.95
N TRP A 143 35.72 12.56 7.38
CA TRP A 143 35.99 11.17 7.01
C TRP A 143 34.70 10.48 6.54
N PRO A 144 34.71 9.71 5.43
CA PRO A 144 35.78 9.52 4.45
C PRO A 144 35.79 10.67 3.43
N SER A 145 36.93 11.35 3.29
CA SER A 145 37.15 12.36 2.24
C SER A 145 38.25 11.92 1.28
N ALA A 146 38.28 12.49 0.07
CA ALA A 146 39.33 12.20 -0.91
C ALA A 146 40.74 12.52 -0.38
N TYR A 147 40.88 13.62 0.37
CA TYR A 147 42.15 14.02 0.97
C TYR A 147 42.56 13.13 2.15
N ALA A 148 41.63 12.79 3.05
CA ALA A 148 41.92 11.90 4.16
C ALA A 148 42.30 10.49 3.67
N SER A 149 41.58 9.98 2.67
CA SER A 149 41.87 8.69 2.04
C SER A 149 43.22 8.70 1.32
N GLY A 150 43.54 9.78 0.58
CA GLY A 150 44.84 9.95 -0.07
C GLY A 150 46.02 10.06 0.91
N ALA A 151 45.80 10.63 2.09
CA ALA A 151 46.80 10.70 3.15
C ALA A 151 47.11 9.32 3.74
N VAL A 152 46.09 8.46 3.93
CA VAL A 152 46.31 7.06 4.34
C VAL A 152 47.26 6.35 3.36
N VAL A 153 47.03 6.50 2.06
CA VAL A 153 47.90 5.90 1.03
C VAL A 153 49.33 6.43 1.12
N LYS A 154 49.51 7.75 1.25
CA LYS A 154 50.84 8.37 1.39
C LYS A 154 51.55 7.95 2.69
N CYS A 155 50.80 7.75 3.78
CA CYS A 155 51.32 7.25 5.05
C CYS A 155 51.81 5.81 4.92
N ARG A 156 51.03 4.93 4.27
CA ARG A 156 51.42 3.54 4.00
C ARG A 156 52.65 3.43 3.10
N GLN A 157 52.79 4.35 2.14
CA GLN A 157 53.99 4.48 1.30
C GLN A 157 55.21 5.09 2.04
N GLY A 158 55.06 5.45 3.33
CA GLY A 158 56.12 6.08 4.10
C GLY A 158 56.54 7.44 3.56
N LYS A 159 55.66 8.18 2.88
CA LYS A 159 55.93 9.54 2.36
C LYS A 159 55.64 10.62 3.40
N ILE A 160 54.74 10.35 4.35
CA ILE A 160 54.33 11.28 5.41
C ILE A 160 54.30 10.56 6.77
N TRP A 161 54.37 11.32 7.87
CA TRP A 161 54.29 10.84 9.27
C TRP A 161 55.25 9.68 9.61
N LYS A 162 56.49 9.73 9.14
CA LYS A 162 57.50 8.69 9.45
C LYS A 162 57.88 8.66 10.93
N ASP A 163 57.93 9.84 11.56
CA ASP A 163 58.46 10.01 12.92
C ASP A 163 57.39 10.16 14.01
N ARG A 164 56.10 10.29 13.63
CA ARG A 164 55.01 10.21 14.62
C ARG A 164 54.81 8.74 15.02
N LYS A 165 54.50 8.42 16.28
CA LYS A 165 54.07 7.07 16.68
C LYS A 165 52.62 7.09 17.11
#